data_AF-A0A517ZQU8-F1
#
_entry.id   AF-A0A517ZQU8-F1
#
_cell.length_a   1.000
_cell.length_b   1.000
_cell.length_c   1.000
_cell.angle_alpha   90.00
_cell.angle_beta   90.00
_cell.angle_gamma   90.00
#
_symmetry.space_group_name_H-M   'P 1'
#
loop_
_entity.id
_entity.type
_entity.pdbx_description
1 polymer ?
#
loop_
_entity_poly.entity_id
_entity_poly.type
_entity_poly.pdbx_seq_one_letter_code
_entity_poly.pdbx_strand_id
1 'polypeptide(L)'
;MREQETQPEDQETSEQSRRDFLKGGGIVAGGLAAATVPGLAEADAADSQASYSPSDAPSKNPYGKRPGGGISLPEYYKPWPAIKNRNMYLPGTETLPKNEMRITFLGSSPWPPNRLQKGTSMLVELGNGTSQPRRFFFDLGNGSVGNAIALQVPAPFINDIFISHLHSDHFADLPYMYPFRAFSGGFTPLRVYGPSGRTPELGIKHMIKHMREMNRWHEENFHACPVGDGMEIEVTEFDWKERNGICYDKDGVKVRHWPRSHVKDGASAYRLDWEDAGLSFVWTGDGRPDELSAEYGKGADVFVSEGTIDVPTLSAMKLGSPAELWEYTIDIFHTMYYAAGYLFKQAQPRMAAICHFEWSGDQLAAESVAEVRSNWDGLFMFGLDLQVINVTKDAIWSREAVVADGAAPANMDPRWFLKPGEKLPDEIELPTPTMPREVQQEQFVRDLEIDPKKYYPPDVYRKPVQKWPGVVLNPREMLKAKGIDVGDDK
;
A
#
# COMPACT_ATOMS: atom_id res chain seq x y z
N MET A 1 -6.23 22.24 44.62
CA MET A 1 -7.05 22.03 45.82
C MET A 1 -8.31 21.24 45.48
N ARG A 2 -8.20 19.91 45.57
CA ARG A 2 -9.08 19.03 46.36
C ARG A 2 -8.56 17.62 46.11
N GLU A 3 -7.74 17.18 47.05
CA GLU A 3 -7.30 15.80 47.22
C GLU A 3 -8.47 14.97 47.76
N GLN A 4 -8.52 13.70 47.36
CA GLN A 4 -9.06 12.64 48.19
C GLN A 4 -8.23 11.37 47.92
N GLU A 5 -7.29 11.13 48.83
CA GLU A 5 -6.66 9.84 49.06
C GLU A 5 -7.62 8.93 49.83
N THR A 6 -7.66 7.64 49.49
CA THR A 6 -7.99 6.57 50.43
C THR A 6 -7.14 5.34 50.08
N GLN A 7 -6.51 4.77 51.10
CA GLN A 7 -5.58 3.63 51.08
C GLN A 7 -6.31 2.27 50.93
N PRO A 8 -5.59 1.18 50.59
CA PRO A 8 -6.18 -0.15 50.42
C PRO A 8 -6.10 -0.99 51.72
N GLU A 9 -7.07 -1.89 51.90
CA GLU A 9 -7.01 -2.99 52.88
C GLU A 9 -6.85 -4.34 52.17
N ASP A 10 -5.90 -5.12 52.67
CA ASP A 10 -5.65 -6.52 52.36
C ASP A 10 -6.76 -7.45 52.85
N GLN A 11 -7.17 -8.42 52.04
CA GLN A 11 -7.59 -9.74 52.54
C GLN A 11 -7.13 -10.88 51.63
N GLU A 12 -6.50 -11.84 52.28
CA GLU A 12 -5.84 -13.05 51.80
C GLU A 12 -6.81 -14.24 51.55
N THR A 13 -6.31 -15.18 50.75
CA THR A 13 -6.67 -16.62 50.65
C THR A 13 -7.82 -17.07 49.71
N SER A 14 -7.47 -17.74 48.60
CA SER A 14 -7.38 -19.21 48.58
C SER A 14 -6.87 -19.72 47.22
N GLU A 15 -5.80 -20.51 47.26
CA GLU A 15 -5.32 -21.33 46.14
C GLU A 15 -6.25 -22.52 45.91
N GLN A 16 -6.54 -22.87 44.65
CA GLN A 16 -6.63 -24.28 44.24
C GLN A 16 -6.46 -24.48 42.72
N SER A 17 -5.57 -25.43 42.40
CA SER A 17 -5.03 -25.78 41.09
C SER A 17 -5.83 -26.83 40.30
N ARG A 18 -5.44 -27.00 39.02
CA ARG A 18 -5.53 -28.17 38.09
C ARG A 18 -6.50 -27.96 36.92
N ARG A 19 -6.05 -27.83 35.65
CA ARG A 19 -5.34 -28.81 34.76
C ARG A 19 -5.97 -30.20 34.77
N ASP A 20 -6.80 -30.46 33.75
CA ASP A 20 -6.70 -31.59 32.80
C ASP A 20 -8.09 -32.04 32.33
N PHE A 21 -8.41 -31.83 31.04
CA PHE A 21 -9.37 -32.70 30.35
C PHE A 21 -9.10 -32.74 28.83
N LEU A 22 -8.16 -33.59 28.44
CA LEU A 22 -8.02 -34.11 27.08
C LEU A 22 -7.75 -35.62 27.20
N LYS A 23 -8.68 -36.46 26.74
CA LYS A 23 -8.42 -37.78 26.14
C LYS A 23 -9.71 -38.47 25.65
N GLY A 24 -9.60 -39.03 24.45
CA GLY A 24 -10.49 -40.04 23.84
C GLY A 24 -11.52 -39.42 22.89
N GLY A 25 -11.50 -39.59 21.57
CA GLY A 25 -10.93 -40.64 20.72
C GLY A 25 -12.06 -41.52 20.18
N GLY A 26 -12.28 -41.54 18.85
CA GLY A 26 -13.11 -42.55 18.20
C GLY A 26 -13.86 -42.10 16.94
N ILE A 27 -13.32 -42.46 15.79
CA ILE A 27 -13.95 -42.44 14.46
C ILE A 27 -14.99 -43.57 14.37
N VAL A 28 -16.20 -43.31 13.85
CA VAL A 28 -16.98 -44.26 13.01
C VAL A 28 -17.79 -43.48 11.98
N ALA A 29 -17.79 -43.99 10.75
CA ALA A 29 -18.41 -43.48 9.55
C ALA A 29 -19.91 -43.83 9.41
N GLY A 30 -20.64 -43.01 8.63
CA GLY A 30 -21.73 -43.45 7.76
C GLY A 30 -23.17 -43.30 8.27
N GLY A 31 -24.00 -42.62 7.47
CA GLY A 31 -25.46 -42.79 7.50
C GLY A 31 -26.26 -41.51 7.32
N LEU A 32 -26.83 -41.32 6.12
CA LEU A 32 -27.97 -40.42 5.90
C LEU A 32 -29.13 -40.78 6.84
N ALA A 33 -29.73 -39.78 7.48
CA ALA A 33 -31.12 -39.85 7.95
C ALA A 33 -31.73 -38.44 7.93
N ALA A 34 -32.69 -38.25 7.02
CA ALA A 34 -33.58 -37.10 7.03
C ALA A 34 -34.49 -37.18 8.27
N ALA A 35 -34.40 -36.19 9.15
CA ALA A 35 -35.33 -36.05 10.26
C ALA A 35 -36.52 -35.21 9.80
N THR A 36 -37.63 -35.87 9.51
CA THR A 36 -38.96 -35.25 9.36
C THR A 36 -39.44 -34.78 10.74
N VAL A 37 -39.70 -33.47 10.89
CA VAL A 37 -40.42 -32.92 12.04
C VAL A 37 -41.91 -32.88 11.67
N PRO A 38 -42.80 -33.63 12.37
CA PRO A 38 -44.23 -33.54 12.13
C PRO A 38 -44.87 -32.49 13.03
N GLY A 39 -45.70 -31.63 12.42
CA GLY A 39 -46.74 -30.86 13.11
C GLY A 39 -46.49 -29.37 13.24
N LEU A 40 -46.85 -28.61 12.20
CA LEU A 40 -47.43 -27.28 12.36
C LEU A 40 -48.58 -27.15 11.36
N ALA A 41 -49.72 -26.73 11.91
CA ALA A 41 -51.05 -26.80 11.32
C ALA A 41 -51.23 -25.87 10.11
N GLU A 42 -52.13 -26.29 9.22
CA GLU A 42 -52.68 -25.49 8.13
C GLU A 42 -53.35 -24.23 8.66
N ALA A 43 -52.91 -23.07 8.14
CA ALA A 43 -53.68 -21.83 8.18
C ALA A 43 -53.89 -21.41 6.72
N ASP A 44 -55.13 -21.46 6.29
CA ASP A 44 -55.58 -21.10 4.95
C ASP A 44 -55.70 -19.58 4.79
N ALA A 45 -55.44 -19.15 3.55
CA ALA A 45 -55.86 -17.92 2.88
C ALA A 45 -55.20 -16.58 3.25
N ALA A 46 -54.35 -16.07 2.34
CA ALA A 46 -54.74 -14.94 1.48
C ALA A 46 -53.80 -14.83 0.27
N ASP A 47 -54.42 -14.93 -0.89
CA ASP A 47 -53.84 -14.89 -2.23
C ASP A 47 -53.26 -13.49 -2.52
N SER A 48 -51.93 -13.38 -2.60
CA SER A 48 -51.28 -12.34 -3.39
C SER A 48 -50.21 -12.98 -4.26
N GLN A 49 -50.65 -13.53 -5.41
CA GLN A 49 -49.77 -13.84 -6.52
C GLN A 49 -49.14 -12.56 -7.06
N ALA A 50 -48.08 -12.09 -6.40
CA ALA A 50 -47.04 -11.35 -7.08
C ALA A 50 -46.38 -12.34 -8.04
N SER A 51 -46.72 -12.23 -9.32
CA SER A 51 -46.13 -13.02 -10.40
C SER A 51 -44.62 -12.82 -10.38
N TYR A 52 -43.90 -13.79 -9.82
CA TYR A 52 -42.47 -13.94 -10.04
C TYR A 52 -42.32 -14.35 -11.50
N SER A 53 -42.17 -13.38 -12.41
CA SER A 53 -41.64 -13.69 -13.74
C SER A 53 -40.20 -14.14 -13.54
N PRO A 54 -39.85 -15.42 -13.75
CA PRO A 54 -38.45 -15.81 -13.84
C PRO A 54 -37.87 -14.98 -14.97
N SER A 55 -36.81 -14.22 -14.71
CA SER A 55 -36.06 -13.68 -15.84
C SER A 55 -35.58 -14.89 -16.66
N ASP A 56 -35.99 -14.97 -17.92
CA ASP A 56 -35.56 -16.02 -18.86
C ASP A 56 -34.04 -15.93 -19.18
N ALA A 57 -33.32 -15.01 -18.53
CA ALA A 57 -31.87 -14.93 -18.61
C ALA A 57 -31.26 -16.04 -17.73
N PRO A 58 -30.53 -17.00 -18.30
CA PRO A 58 -29.85 -18.01 -17.49
C PRO A 58 -28.92 -17.32 -16.50
N SER A 59 -28.97 -17.72 -15.22
CA SER A 59 -28.03 -17.26 -14.22
C SER A 59 -26.59 -17.41 -14.74
N LYS A 60 -25.94 -16.28 -14.99
CA LYS A 60 -24.60 -16.22 -15.55
C LYS A 60 -23.66 -15.83 -14.43
N ASN A 61 -22.65 -16.65 -14.16
CA ASN A 61 -21.61 -16.27 -13.22
C ASN A 61 -20.87 -15.04 -13.77
N PRO A 62 -20.88 -13.89 -13.09
CA PRO A 62 -20.15 -12.70 -13.52
C PRO A 62 -18.65 -12.95 -13.71
N TYR A 63 -18.10 -13.90 -12.94
CA TYR A 63 -16.70 -14.31 -13.01
C TYR A 63 -16.40 -15.35 -14.11
N GLY A 64 -17.37 -15.68 -14.96
CA GLY A 64 -17.21 -16.64 -16.05
C GLY A 64 -17.41 -18.11 -15.64
N LYS A 65 -16.85 -19.06 -16.41
CA LYS A 65 -16.99 -20.50 -16.12
C LYS A 65 -16.45 -20.83 -14.72
N ARG A 66 -17.06 -21.81 -14.04
CA ARG A 66 -16.63 -22.26 -12.70
C ARG A 66 -15.13 -22.58 -12.70
N PRO A 67 -14.36 -22.12 -11.69
CA PRO A 67 -12.93 -22.40 -11.64
C PRO A 67 -12.57 -23.89 -11.65
N GLY A 68 -13.40 -24.75 -11.04
CA GLY A 68 -13.17 -26.19 -10.89
C GLY A 68 -13.86 -27.09 -11.92
N GLY A 69 -14.03 -26.64 -13.17
CA GLY A 69 -14.76 -27.41 -14.20
C GLY A 69 -14.12 -28.73 -14.67
N GLY A 70 -12.88 -28.96 -14.25
CA GLY A 70 -12.07 -30.17 -14.39
C GLY A 70 -10.86 -30.05 -13.44
N ILE A 71 -10.01 -31.07 -13.34
CA ILE A 71 -8.82 -31.09 -12.46
C ILE A 71 -7.80 -29.97 -12.80
N SER A 72 -8.01 -29.22 -13.87
CA SER A 72 -7.26 -28.00 -14.19
C SER A 72 -7.88 -26.77 -13.52
N LEU A 73 -7.12 -26.11 -12.66
CA LEU A 73 -7.34 -24.70 -12.30
C LEU A 73 -7.55 -23.85 -13.58
N PRO A 74 -8.31 -22.74 -13.54
CA PRO A 74 -8.41 -21.82 -14.68
C PRO A 74 -7.04 -21.41 -15.21
N GLU A 75 -6.91 -21.10 -16.50
CA GLU A 75 -5.62 -20.74 -17.10
C GLU A 75 -4.89 -19.62 -16.34
N TYR A 76 -5.63 -18.65 -15.81
CA TYR A 76 -5.10 -17.55 -14.98
C TYR A 76 -4.69 -17.96 -13.55
N TYR A 77 -5.11 -19.14 -13.08
CA TYR A 77 -4.62 -19.80 -11.86
C TYR A 77 -3.53 -20.84 -12.16
N LYS A 78 -3.24 -21.13 -13.43
CA LYS A 78 -2.10 -22.00 -13.76
C LYS A 78 -0.80 -21.23 -13.47
N PRO A 79 0.20 -21.91 -12.89
CA PRO A 79 1.38 -21.25 -12.38
C PRO A 79 2.13 -20.52 -13.49
N TRP A 80 2.34 -19.23 -13.31
CA TRP A 80 3.46 -18.57 -13.96
C TRP A 80 4.75 -19.11 -13.33
N PRO A 81 5.81 -19.41 -14.10
CA PRO A 81 7.03 -20.02 -13.56
C PRO A 81 7.69 -19.25 -12.40
N ALA A 82 7.39 -17.96 -12.26
CA ALA A 82 7.96 -17.08 -11.24
C ALA A 82 7.24 -17.12 -9.87
N ILE A 83 6.06 -17.73 -9.78
CA ILE A 83 5.26 -17.76 -8.54
C ILE A 83 5.68 -18.96 -7.68
N LYS A 84 6.29 -18.69 -6.52
CA LYS A 84 6.72 -19.74 -5.58
C LYS A 84 5.58 -20.25 -4.70
N ASN A 85 4.65 -19.38 -4.31
CA ASN A 85 3.46 -19.75 -3.54
C ASN A 85 2.20 -19.22 -4.24
N ARG A 86 1.25 -20.12 -4.48
CA ARG A 86 0.06 -19.88 -5.31
C ARG A 86 -1.04 -19.14 -4.57
N ASN A 87 -1.08 -19.25 -3.25
CA ASN A 87 -2.15 -18.69 -2.44
C ASN A 87 -1.76 -17.34 -1.83
N MET A 88 -0.47 -17.17 -1.55
CA MET A 88 0.08 -15.99 -0.88
C MET A 88 1.25 -15.44 -1.68
N TYR A 89 1.46 -14.14 -1.62
CA TYR A 89 2.71 -13.52 -2.06
C TYR A 89 3.72 -13.56 -0.90
N LEU A 90 4.89 -14.15 -1.16
CA LEU A 90 6.02 -14.12 -0.22
C LEU A 90 7.02 -13.07 -0.72
N PRO A 91 7.13 -11.91 -0.04
CA PRO A 91 7.93 -10.81 -0.56
C PRO A 91 9.41 -11.14 -0.72
N GLY A 92 10.03 -10.59 -1.77
CA GLY A 92 11.42 -10.87 -2.12
C GLY A 92 11.69 -12.26 -2.70
N THR A 93 10.68 -13.15 -2.79
CA THR A 93 10.88 -14.51 -3.30
C THR A 93 10.52 -14.68 -4.78
N GLU A 94 9.75 -13.75 -5.36
CA GLU A 94 9.27 -13.78 -6.74
C GLU A 94 9.92 -12.66 -7.56
N THR A 95 10.61 -13.03 -8.65
CA THR A 95 11.04 -12.08 -9.68
C THR A 95 9.84 -11.73 -10.55
N LEU A 96 9.47 -10.44 -10.62
CA LEU A 96 8.31 -10.02 -11.42
C LEU A 96 8.65 -10.19 -12.92
N PRO A 97 7.95 -11.07 -13.65
CA PRO A 97 8.23 -11.37 -15.05
C PRO A 97 8.11 -10.13 -15.95
N LYS A 98 8.79 -10.16 -17.11
CA LYS A 98 8.57 -9.15 -18.13
C LYS A 98 7.10 -9.13 -18.54
N ASN A 99 6.52 -7.94 -18.69
CA ASN A 99 5.13 -7.70 -19.09
C ASN A 99 4.08 -8.15 -18.05
N GLU A 100 4.47 -8.27 -16.79
CA GLU A 100 3.55 -8.45 -15.66
C GLU A 100 3.58 -7.19 -14.78
N MET A 101 2.40 -6.69 -14.40
CA MET A 101 2.23 -5.61 -13.44
C MET A 101 1.77 -6.20 -12.11
N ARG A 102 2.32 -5.72 -11.00
CA ARG A 102 1.89 -6.07 -9.65
C ARG A 102 1.50 -4.82 -8.88
N ILE A 103 0.27 -4.77 -8.39
CA ILE A 103 -0.28 -3.67 -7.61
C ILE A 103 -0.42 -4.16 -6.17
N THR A 104 0.13 -3.44 -5.21
CA THR A 104 0.01 -3.77 -3.78
C THR A 104 -0.59 -2.59 -3.03
N PHE A 105 -1.62 -2.84 -2.22
CA PHE A 105 -2.19 -1.83 -1.33
C PHE A 105 -1.30 -1.73 -0.08
N LEU A 106 -0.53 -0.65 0.05
CA LEU A 106 0.35 -0.41 1.19
C LEU A 106 -0.38 0.22 2.38
N GLY A 107 -1.52 0.84 2.11
CA GLY A 107 -2.43 1.35 3.12
C GLY A 107 -3.76 1.66 2.46
N SER A 108 -4.87 1.41 3.14
CA SER A 108 -6.21 1.55 2.59
C SER A 108 -7.17 2.40 3.43
N SER A 109 -6.72 2.97 4.54
CA SER A 109 -7.58 3.70 5.49
C SER A 109 -7.70 5.17 5.12
N PRO A 110 -8.92 5.76 5.15
CA PRO A 110 -9.11 7.21 5.13
C PRO A 110 -8.59 7.81 6.44
N TRP A 111 -9.24 7.44 7.54
CA TRP A 111 -8.90 7.88 8.90
C TRP A 111 -9.74 7.11 9.94
N PRO A 112 -9.24 6.92 11.17
CA PRO A 112 -7.83 6.89 11.54
C PRO A 112 -7.25 5.51 11.17
N PRO A 113 -6.00 5.45 10.67
CA PRO A 113 -5.36 4.17 10.48
C PRO A 113 -5.25 3.40 11.79
N ASN A 114 -5.34 2.09 11.66
CA ASN A 114 -5.41 1.15 12.76
C ASN A 114 -4.39 0.02 12.56
N ARG A 115 -4.49 -1.05 13.34
CA ARG A 115 -3.56 -2.18 13.23
C ARG A 115 -3.68 -2.89 11.88
N LEU A 116 -4.89 -2.95 11.33
CA LEU A 116 -5.23 -3.61 10.07
C LEU A 116 -4.99 -2.71 8.84
N GLN A 117 -5.31 -1.41 8.94
CA GLN A 117 -5.24 -0.49 7.80
C GLN A 117 -4.32 0.71 8.08
N LYS A 118 -3.34 0.96 7.21
CA LYS A 118 -2.48 2.17 7.20
C LYS A 118 -3.10 3.27 6.34
N GLY A 119 -2.56 4.48 6.42
CA GLY A 119 -2.99 5.59 5.57
C GLY A 119 -2.78 5.28 4.09
N THR A 120 -3.64 5.82 3.23
CA THR A 120 -3.75 5.42 1.82
C THR A 120 -2.43 5.48 1.06
N SER A 121 -2.07 4.34 0.44
CA SER A 121 -0.92 4.23 -0.45
C SER A 121 -1.01 2.93 -1.26
N MET A 122 -0.61 3.00 -2.53
CA MET A 122 -0.50 1.86 -3.42
C MET A 122 0.86 1.84 -4.11
N LEU A 123 1.40 0.64 -4.28
CA LEU A 123 2.62 0.38 -5.03
C LEU A 123 2.28 -0.34 -6.33
N VAL A 124 2.65 0.25 -7.47
CA VAL A 124 2.58 -0.38 -8.79
C VAL A 124 4.00 -0.75 -9.24
N GLU A 125 4.26 -2.05 -9.36
CA GLU A 125 5.51 -2.61 -9.85
C GLU A 125 5.32 -3.08 -11.31
N LEU A 126 6.20 -2.62 -12.21
CA LEU A 126 6.23 -3.03 -13.61
C LEU A 126 7.39 -4.00 -13.85
N GLY A 127 7.04 -5.23 -14.18
CA GLY A 127 7.97 -6.33 -14.32
C GLY A 127 8.86 -6.20 -15.55
N ASN A 128 10.16 -6.30 -15.32
CA ASN A 128 11.20 -6.31 -16.36
C ASN A 128 11.97 -7.63 -16.40
N GLY A 129 11.51 -8.65 -15.65
CA GLY A 129 12.18 -9.96 -15.54
C GLY A 129 13.42 -9.93 -14.63
N THR A 130 13.64 -8.86 -13.87
CA THR A 130 14.74 -8.75 -12.90
C THR A 130 14.23 -8.68 -11.47
N SER A 131 15.12 -8.80 -10.49
CA SER A 131 14.77 -8.60 -9.07
C SER A 131 14.41 -7.16 -8.71
N GLN A 132 14.55 -6.20 -9.64
CA GLN A 132 14.22 -4.79 -9.44
C GLN A 132 13.24 -4.31 -10.52
N PRO A 133 11.93 -4.60 -10.37
CA PRO A 133 10.92 -3.99 -11.21
C PRO A 133 10.93 -2.47 -11.06
N ARG A 134 10.39 -1.75 -12.04
CA ARG A 134 10.13 -0.31 -11.89
C ARG A 134 8.99 -0.12 -10.90
N ARG A 135 9.06 0.88 -10.05
CA ARG A 135 8.11 1.09 -8.95
C ARG A 135 7.53 2.49 -9.01
N PHE A 136 6.22 2.58 -8.88
CA PHE A 136 5.46 3.82 -8.85
C PHE A 136 4.56 3.78 -7.62
N PHE A 137 4.68 4.77 -6.76
CA PHE A 137 3.87 4.89 -5.55
C PHE A 137 2.76 5.90 -5.81
N PHE A 138 1.53 5.52 -5.52
CA PHE A 138 0.37 6.41 -5.57
C PHE A 138 -0.08 6.65 -4.14
N ASP A 139 0.13 7.87 -3.68
CA ASP A 139 0.08 8.30 -2.28
C ASP A 139 1.10 7.58 -1.37
N LEU A 140 1.38 8.17 -0.22
CA LEU A 140 2.30 7.70 0.81
C LEU A 140 1.78 8.08 2.20
N GLY A 141 0.59 7.59 2.52
CA GLY A 141 -0.10 7.80 3.78
C GLY A 141 0.64 7.27 5.01
N ASN A 142 0.21 7.69 6.20
CA ASN A 142 0.92 7.38 7.43
C ASN A 142 0.95 5.87 7.75
N GLY A 143 2.15 5.37 8.05
CA GLY A 143 2.43 3.97 8.33
C GLY A 143 2.55 3.06 7.10
N SER A 144 2.24 3.56 5.89
CA SER A 144 2.29 2.76 4.65
C SER A 144 3.71 2.34 4.28
N VAL A 145 4.73 3.13 4.63
CA VAL A 145 6.14 2.78 4.43
C VAL A 145 6.51 1.54 5.23
N GLY A 146 5.92 1.34 6.41
CA GLY A 146 6.09 0.11 7.18
C GLY A 146 5.72 -1.13 6.37
N ASN A 147 4.59 -1.08 5.65
CA ASN A 147 4.15 -2.15 4.76
C ASN A 147 5.09 -2.29 3.54
N ALA A 148 5.58 -1.19 2.96
CA ALA A 148 6.57 -1.26 1.86
C ALA A 148 7.87 -1.96 2.30
N ILE A 149 8.37 -1.65 3.50
CA ILE A 149 9.54 -2.32 4.09
C ILE A 149 9.24 -3.79 4.40
N ALA A 150 8.06 -4.10 4.90
CA ALA A 150 7.62 -5.48 5.15
C ALA A 150 7.55 -6.32 3.87
N LEU A 151 7.24 -5.67 2.73
CA LEU A 151 7.30 -6.25 1.39
C LEU A 151 8.73 -6.35 0.81
N GLN A 152 9.75 -6.03 1.61
CA GLN A 152 11.16 -6.04 1.20
C GLN A 152 11.43 -5.12 0.01
N VAL A 153 10.66 -4.05 -0.15
CA VAL A 153 10.98 -2.98 -1.10
C VAL A 153 12.20 -2.23 -0.56
N PRO A 154 13.33 -2.19 -1.32
CA PRO A 154 14.49 -1.42 -0.88
C PRO A 154 14.16 0.06 -0.74
N ALA A 155 14.54 0.66 0.39
CA ALA A 155 14.33 2.08 0.65
C ALA A 155 14.79 3.01 -0.51
N PRO A 156 15.95 2.78 -1.18
CA PRO A 156 16.37 3.57 -2.35
C PRO A 156 15.35 3.62 -3.49
N PHE A 157 14.49 2.60 -3.62
CA PHE A 157 13.50 2.47 -4.69
C PHE A 157 12.10 2.95 -4.32
N ILE A 158 11.89 3.46 -3.09
CA ILE A 158 10.71 4.26 -2.75
C ILE A 158 10.94 5.67 -3.28
N ASN A 159 10.82 5.86 -4.61
CA ASN A 159 11.41 7.02 -5.28
C ASN A 159 10.50 7.84 -6.19
N ASP A 160 9.65 7.19 -6.98
CA ASP A 160 8.69 7.87 -7.87
C ASP A 160 7.32 7.88 -7.19
N ILE A 161 6.95 9.02 -6.59
CA ILE A 161 5.78 9.16 -5.71
C ILE A 161 4.79 10.16 -6.32
N PHE A 162 3.56 9.71 -6.57
CA PHE A 162 2.46 10.46 -7.13
C PHE A 162 1.43 10.74 -6.04
N ILE A 163 1.32 12.01 -5.62
CA ILE A 163 0.42 12.44 -4.54
C ILE A 163 -0.88 12.96 -5.16
N SER A 164 -2.01 12.32 -4.86
CA SER A 164 -3.33 12.69 -5.38
C SER A 164 -3.78 14.06 -4.89
N HIS A 165 -3.58 14.33 -3.60
CA HIS A 165 -3.90 15.59 -2.94
C HIS A 165 -3.20 15.73 -1.58
N LEU A 166 -3.37 16.87 -0.92
CA LEU A 166 -2.58 17.25 0.26
C LEU A 166 -3.29 17.03 1.59
N HIS A 167 -4.18 16.03 1.71
CA HIS A 167 -4.55 15.51 3.02
C HIS A 167 -3.43 14.62 3.57
N SER A 168 -3.19 14.69 4.88
CA SER A 168 -2.03 14.06 5.52
C SER A 168 -2.05 12.54 5.39
N ASP A 169 -3.21 11.90 5.37
CA ASP A 169 -3.37 10.46 5.16
C ASP A 169 -2.94 9.99 3.76
N HIS A 170 -2.58 10.89 2.85
CA HIS A 170 -2.02 10.59 1.52
C HIS A 170 -0.52 10.91 1.39
N PHE A 171 0.12 11.60 2.34
CA PHE A 171 1.56 11.95 2.21
C PHE A 171 2.36 11.94 3.52
N ALA A 172 1.74 11.65 4.67
CA ALA A 172 2.38 11.84 5.97
C ALA A 172 3.65 10.99 6.21
N ASP A 173 3.86 9.91 5.46
CA ASP A 173 5.11 9.14 5.54
C ASP A 173 6.24 9.76 4.69
N LEU A 174 5.96 10.73 3.83
CA LEU A 174 6.96 11.43 3.00
C LEU A 174 8.04 12.15 3.82
N PRO A 175 7.72 13.02 4.81
CA PRO A 175 8.74 13.67 5.64
C PRO A 175 9.59 12.68 6.43
N TYR A 176 9.04 11.52 6.77
CA TYR A 176 9.79 10.44 7.39
C TYR A 176 10.72 9.76 6.38
N MET A 177 10.19 9.41 5.21
CA MET A 177 10.90 8.51 4.29
C MET A 177 12.06 9.18 3.56
N TYR A 178 11.98 10.45 3.15
CA TYR A 178 13.00 11.04 2.26
C TYR A 178 14.42 11.06 2.85
N PRO A 179 14.67 11.41 4.13
CA PRO A 179 16.02 11.39 4.70
C PRO A 179 16.53 9.96 4.90
N PHE A 180 15.66 9.07 5.41
CA PHE A 180 16.01 7.67 5.63
C PHE A 180 16.25 6.90 4.34
N ARG A 181 15.56 7.27 3.25
CA ARG A 181 15.87 6.78 1.90
C ARG A 181 17.30 7.14 1.52
N ALA A 182 17.67 8.41 1.65
CA ALA A 182 19.02 8.89 1.30
C ALA A 182 20.10 8.15 2.10
N PHE A 183 19.89 8.03 3.42
CA PHE A 183 20.75 7.26 4.32
C PHE A 183 20.87 5.78 3.94
N SER A 184 19.80 5.19 3.42
CA SER A 184 19.74 3.77 3.08
C SER A 184 20.28 3.43 1.68
N GLY A 185 21.03 4.34 1.05
CA GLY A 185 21.61 4.13 -0.29
C GLY A 185 20.90 4.85 -1.43
N GLY A 186 19.85 5.63 -1.15
CA GLY A 186 19.11 6.38 -2.16
C GLY A 186 19.80 7.69 -2.53
N PHE A 187 20.98 7.63 -3.15
CA PHE A 187 21.85 8.80 -3.38
C PHE A 187 21.44 9.71 -4.54
N THR A 188 20.30 9.43 -5.18
CA THR A 188 19.72 10.26 -6.24
C THR A 188 18.50 11.00 -5.72
N PRO A 189 18.12 12.16 -6.31
CA PRO A 189 16.97 12.92 -5.86
C PRO A 189 15.68 12.10 -5.82
N LEU A 190 14.89 12.33 -4.77
CA LEU A 190 13.52 11.83 -4.67
C LEU A 190 12.64 12.53 -5.71
N ARG A 191 11.72 11.80 -6.36
CA ARG A 191 10.83 12.38 -7.38
C ARG A 191 9.40 12.38 -6.89
N VAL A 192 8.85 13.58 -6.71
CA VAL A 192 7.47 13.77 -6.25
C VAL A 192 6.66 14.44 -7.35
N TYR A 193 5.53 13.84 -7.68
CA TYR A 193 4.58 14.31 -8.67
C TYR A 193 3.29 14.67 -7.94
N GLY A 194 2.74 15.85 -8.19
CA GLY A 194 1.51 16.25 -7.52
C GLY A 194 0.89 17.52 -8.09
N PRO A 195 -0.34 17.82 -7.68
CA PRO A 195 -1.08 18.96 -8.21
C PRO A 195 -0.62 20.28 -7.61
N SER A 196 -0.77 21.35 -8.39
CA SER A 196 -0.91 22.70 -7.85
C SER A 196 -2.25 22.85 -7.13
N GLY A 197 -2.39 23.87 -6.30
CA GLY A 197 -3.68 24.23 -5.70
C GLY A 197 -4.36 25.38 -6.44
N ARG A 198 -5.51 25.84 -5.93
CA ARG A 198 -6.13 27.10 -6.37
C ARG A 198 -5.18 28.29 -6.25
N THR A 199 -4.29 28.27 -5.26
CA THR A 199 -3.21 29.25 -5.09
C THR A 199 -1.88 28.50 -4.94
N PRO A 200 -0.72 29.16 -5.18
CA PRO A 200 0.59 28.53 -5.02
C PRO A 200 0.81 27.93 -3.63
N GLU A 201 0.28 28.55 -2.57
CA GLU A 201 0.43 28.10 -1.17
C GLU A 201 -0.27 26.77 -0.89
N LEU A 202 -1.16 26.36 -1.79
CA LEU A 202 -1.94 25.13 -1.70
C LEU A 202 -1.43 24.04 -2.65
N GLY A 203 -0.32 24.28 -3.36
CA GLY A 203 0.30 23.33 -4.28
C GLY A 203 1.38 22.46 -3.65
N ILE A 204 1.66 21.33 -4.29
CA ILE A 204 2.67 20.36 -3.84
C ILE A 204 4.06 21.00 -3.67
N LYS A 205 4.47 21.96 -4.51
CA LYS A 205 5.78 22.63 -4.36
C LYS A 205 5.88 23.42 -3.06
N HIS A 206 4.81 24.12 -2.70
CA HIS A 206 4.76 24.87 -1.44
C HIS A 206 4.76 23.93 -0.23
N MET A 207 3.98 22.83 -0.31
CA MET A 207 3.99 21.78 0.71
C MET A 207 5.40 21.21 0.90
N ILE A 208 6.08 20.77 -0.16
CA ILE A 208 7.43 20.19 -0.07
C ILE A 208 8.43 21.17 0.51
N LYS A 209 8.38 22.45 0.09
CA LYS A 209 9.24 23.50 0.65
C LYS A 209 9.09 23.59 2.18
N HIS A 210 7.86 23.76 2.65
CA HIS A 210 7.60 23.94 4.09
C HIS A 210 7.74 22.64 4.89
N MET A 211 7.54 21.47 4.27
CA MET A 211 7.88 20.17 4.83
C MET A 211 9.38 20.07 5.11
N ARG A 212 10.24 20.50 4.18
CA ARG A 212 11.70 20.56 4.40
C ARG A 212 12.08 21.55 5.50
N GLU A 213 11.40 22.71 5.57
CA GLU A 213 11.59 23.66 6.67
C GLU A 213 11.20 23.07 8.04
N MET A 214 10.07 22.36 8.11
CA MET A 214 9.65 21.61 9.30
C MET A 214 10.70 20.55 9.69
N ASN A 215 11.29 19.87 8.70
CA ASN A 215 12.29 18.82 8.89
C ASN A 215 13.73 19.33 8.99
N ARG A 216 13.97 20.64 9.10
CA ARG A 216 15.32 21.22 8.92
C ARG A 216 16.41 20.57 9.77
N TRP A 217 16.13 20.32 11.05
CA TRP A 217 17.09 19.66 11.95
C TRP A 217 17.45 18.25 11.47
N HIS A 218 16.45 17.48 11.05
CA HIS A 218 16.64 16.11 10.55
C HIS A 218 17.43 16.13 9.25
N GLU A 219 17.07 17.03 8.33
CA GLU A 219 17.72 17.18 7.04
C GLU A 219 19.21 17.53 7.19
N GLU A 220 19.55 18.54 7.99
CA GLU A 220 20.95 18.89 8.26
C GLU A 220 21.72 17.75 8.93
N ASN A 221 21.11 17.07 9.91
CA ASN A 221 21.76 15.98 10.64
C ASN A 221 22.28 14.88 9.70
N PHE A 222 21.48 14.50 8.72
CA PHE A 222 21.78 13.40 7.80
C PHE A 222 22.93 13.71 6.83
N HIS A 223 23.32 14.98 6.67
CA HIS A 223 24.52 15.34 5.92
C HIS A 223 25.84 14.91 6.62
N ALA A 224 25.79 14.38 7.85
CA ALA A 224 26.90 13.65 8.46
C ALA A 224 27.05 12.20 7.95
N CYS A 225 26.07 11.71 7.18
CA CYS A 225 26.05 10.40 6.56
C CYS A 225 26.33 10.50 5.05
N PRO A 226 26.68 9.38 4.39
CA PRO A 226 26.93 9.34 2.95
C PRO A 226 25.60 9.41 2.18
N VAL A 227 24.95 10.58 2.10
CA VAL A 227 23.59 10.72 1.53
C VAL A 227 23.56 11.11 0.05
N GLY A 228 24.70 11.52 -0.52
CA GLY A 228 24.77 12.01 -1.91
C GLY A 228 23.74 13.12 -2.18
N ASP A 229 23.12 13.08 -3.36
CA ASP A 229 22.02 13.98 -3.74
C ASP A 229 20.65 13.44 -3.24
N GLY A 230 20.64 12.42 -2.38
CA GLY A 230 19.44 11.75 -1.91
C GLY A 230 18.50 12.62 -1.06
N MET A 231 19.01 13.71 -0.50
CA MET A 231 18.24 14.70 0.26
C MET A 231 17.46 15.67 -0.64
N GLU A 232 17.82 15.75 -1.93
CA GLU A 232 17.10 16.60 -2.87
C GLU A 232 15.78 15.97 -3.30
N ILE A 233 14.80 16.84 -3.55
CA ILE A 233 13.45 16.45 -3.98
C ILE A 233 13.13 17.18 -5.28
N GLU A 234 13.07 16.43 -6.38
CA GLU A 234 12.58 16.89 -7.66
C GLU A 234 11.04 16.90 -7.65
N VAL A 235 10.45 18.09 -7.63
CA VAL A 235 8.99 18.26 -7.61
C VAL A 235 8.45 18.58 -9.00
N THR A 236 7.68 17.65 -9.56
CA THR A 236 6.85 17.89 -10.74
C THR A 236 5.46 18.32 -10.29
N GLU A 237 5.25 19.63 -10.22
CA GLU A 237 3.93 20.22 -9.97
C GLU A 237 3.22 20.46 -11.30
N PHE A 238 2.05 19.86 -11.46
CA PHE A 238 1.20 20.01 -12.64
C PHE A 238 -0.03 20.90 -12.35
N ASP A 239 -0.64 21.49 -13.38
CA ASP A 239 -1.87 22.28 -13.20
C ASP A 239 -3.05 21.34 -12.90
N TRP A 240 -3.62 21.45 -11.70
CA TRP A 240 -4.73 20.60 -11.25
C TRP A 240 -5.96 20.67 -12.16
N LYS A 241 -6.12 21.74 -12.96
CA LYS A 241 -7.26 21.89 -13.88
C LYS A 241 -7.13 21.10 -15.18
N GLU A 242 -5.92 20.64 -15.52
CA GLU A 242 -5.72 19.89 -16.77
C GLU A 242 -6.54 18.60 -16.76
N ARG A 243 -7.24 18.37 -17.87
CA ARG A 243 -8.07 17.18 -18.05
C ARG A 243 -7.30 16.22 -18.95
N ASN A 244 -6.83 15.12 -18.38
CA ASN A 244 -5.93 14.17 -19.04
C ASN A 244 -4.51 14.72 -19.31
N GLY A 245 -4.04 15.63 -18.43
CA GLY A 245 -2.68 16.18 -18.46
C GLY A 245 -1.64 15.08 -18.24
N ILE A 246 -0.42 15.26 -18.77
CA ILE A 246 0.66 14.27 -18.65
C ILE A 246 1.65 14.77 -17.57
N CYS A 247 1.77 14.05 -16.46
CA CYS A 247 2.72 14.38 -15.39
C CYS A 247 3.98 13.49 -15.41
N TYR A 248 3.97 12.40 -16.17
CA TYR A 248 5.12 11.52 -16.37
C TYR A 248 5.07 10.89 -17.78
N ASP A 249 6.17 10.91 -18.52
CA ASP A 249 6.31 10.26 -19.83
C ASP A 249 7.77 9.84 -20.04
N LYS A 250 8.13 8.63 -19.59
CA LYS A 250 9.50 8.10 -19.65
C LYS A 250 9.51 6.58 -19.81
N ASP A 251 10.37 6.11 -20.72
CA ASP A 251 10.70 4.70 -20.92
C ASP A 251 9.44 3.81 -21.10
N GLY A 252 8.55 4.20 -22.01
CA GLY A 252 7.33 3.42 -22.31
C GLY A 252 6.26 3.45 -21.21
N VAL A 253 6.40 4.31 -20.20
CA VAL A 253 5.39 4.52 -19.15
C VAL A 253 4.93 5.96 -19.15
N LYS A 254 3.61 6.14 -19.12
CA LYS A 254 2.95 7.42 -19.12
C LYS A 254 1.98 7.52 -17.97
N VAL A 255 2.08 8.56 -17.16
CA VAL A 255 1.09 8.86 -16.13
C VAL A 255 0.36 10.14 -16.49
N ARG A 256 -0.96 10.04 -16.56
CA ARG A 256 -1.88 11.15 -16.79
C ARG A 256 -2.70 11.45 -15.56
N HIS A 257 -3.22 12.67 -15.49
CA HIS A 257 -4.05 13.12 -14.37
C HIS A 257 -5.25 13.96 -14.83
N TRP A 258 -6.22 14.10 -13.92
CA TRP A 258 -7.39 14.97 -14.07
C TRP A 258 -7.91 15.42 -12.69
N PRO A 259 -8.62 16.56 -12.60
CA PRO A 259 -9.15 17.06 -11.34
C PRO A 259 -10.21 16.15 -10.73
N ARG A 260 -10.25 16.12 -9.40
CA ARG A 260 -11.31 15.49 -8.59
C ARG A 260 -12.04 16.52 -7.74
N SER A 261 -13.31 16.22 -7.44
CA SER A 261 -14.14 17.01 -6.56
C SER A 261 -14.04 16.51 -5.12
N HIS A 262 -13.06 17.03 -4.37
CA HIS A 262 -12.81 16.61 -2.99
C HIS A 262 -12.53 17.83 -2.09
N VAL A 263 -13.58 18.44 -1.53
CA VAL A 263 -13.56 19.63 -0.65
C VAL A 263 -13.06 20.92 -1.30
N LYS A 264 -11.83 20.86 -1.82
CA LYS A 264 -10.96 21.98 -2.13
C LYS A 264 -10.18 21.68 -3.41
N ASP A 265 -10.09 22.68 -4.27
CA ASP A 265 -9.31 22.62 -5.50
C ASP A 265 -7.87 22.17 -5.28
N GLY A 266 -7.45 21.16 -6.05
CA GLY A 266 -6.12 20.58 -6.04
C GLY A 266 -6.17 19.07 -6.21
N ALA A 267 -7.20 18.39 -5.68
CA ALA A 267 -7.29 16.94 -5.75
C ALA A 267 -7.30 16.41 -7.18
N SER A 268 -6.56 15.33 -7.43
CA SER A 268 -6.34 14.76 -8.76
C SER A 268 -6.34 13.23 -8.74
N ALA A 269 -6.84 12.64 -9.83
CA ALA A 269 -6.72 11.23 -10.14
C ALA A 269 -5.53 10.96 -11.06
N TYR A 270 -5.16 9.69 -11.19
CA TYR A 270 -4.10 9.23 -12.06
C TYR A 270 -4.52 8.04 -12.93
N ARG A 271 -3.97 8.00 -14.14
CA ARG A 271 -3.89 6.81 -14.98
C ARG A 271 -2.46 6.57 -15.41
N LEU A 272 -1.93 5.39 -15.08
CA LEU A 272 -0.67 4.88 -15.60
C LEU A 272 -0.98 3.96 -16.79
N ASP A 273 -0.37 4.26 -17.94
CA ASP A 273 -0.31 3.36 -19.10
C ASP A 273 1.14 2.89 -19.29
N TRP A 274 1.33 1.57 -19.41
CA TRP A 274 2.60 0.93 -19.70
C TRP A 274 2.55 0.28 -21.08
N GLU A 275 3.22 0.90 -22.04
CA GLU A 275 3.15 0.58 -23.46
C GLU A 275 3.70 -0.82 -23.77
N ASP A 276 4.87 -1.18 -23.23
CA ASP A 276 5.56 -2.44 -23.57
C ASP A 276 4.70 -3.68 -23.27
N ALA A 277 3.92 -3.62 -22.18
CA ALA A 277 3.01 -4.69 -21.79
C ALA A 277 1.57 -4.43 -22.22
N GLY A 278 1.28 -3.23 -22.72
CA GLY A 278 -0.07 -2.71 -22.95
C GLY A 278 -0.96 -2.74 -21.70
N LEU A 279 -0.40 -2.59 -20.50
CA LEU A 279 -1.16 -2.65 -19.25
C LEU A 279 -1.41 -1.26 -18.67
N SER A 280 -2.45 -1.12 -17.87
CA SER A 280 -2.91 0.16 -17.33
C SER A 280 -3.49 0.04 -15.92
N PHE A 281 -3.28 1.10 -15.14
CA PHE A 281 -3.74 1.22 -13.76
C PHE A 281 -4.36 2.61 -13.55
N VAL A 282 -5.50 2.67 -12.88
CA VAL A 282 -6.17 3.91 -12.51
C VAL A 282 -6.30 3.99 -10.99
N TRP A 283 -5.96 5.15 -10.43
CA TRP A 283 -6.23 5.53 -9.05
C TRP A 283 -7.01 6.85 -9.05
N THR A 284 -8.18 6.88 -8.45
CA THR A 284 -9.02 8.08 -8.48
C THR A 284 -8.54 9.17 -7.52
N GLY A 285 -7.74 8.85 -6.50
CA GLY A 285 -7.67 9.69 -5.30
C GLY A 285 -9.04 9.84 -4.66
N ASP A 286 -9.14 10.77 -3.72
CA ASP A 286 -10.40 11.10 -3.07
C ASP A 286 -11.26 12.01 -3.95
N GLY A 287 -12.57 11.88 -3.80
CA GLY A 287 -13.54 12.79 -4.39
C GLY A 287 -14.88 12.13 -4.72
N ARG A 288 -15.88 13.00 -4.93
CA ARG A 288 -17.20 12.65 -5.46
C ARG A 288 -17.09 11.97 -6.83
N PRO A 289 -18.02 11.05 -7.17
CA PRO A 289 -18.02 10.40 -8.47
C PRO A 289 -18.13 11.44 -9.59
N ASP A 290 -17.33 11.27 -10.64
CA ASP A 290 -17.19 12.27 -11.70
C ASP A 290 -17.06 11.66 -13.09
N GLU A 291 -17.39 12.47 -14.09
CA GLU A 291 -17.37 12.06 -15.50
C GLU A 291 -15.96 11.87 -16.06
N LEU A 292 -14.94 12.56 -15.52
CA LEU A 292 -13.57 12.47 -16.03
C LEU A 292 -12.94 11.13 -15.64
N SER A 293 -13.18 10.65 -14.42
CA SER A 293 -12.75 9.31 -13.99
C SER A 293 -13.43 8.22 -14.83
N ALA A 294 -14.73 8.40 -15.13
CA ALA A 294 -15.46 7.53 -16.03
C ALA A 294 -14.94 7.58 -17.48
N GLU A 295 -14.48 8.74 -17.96
CA GLU A 295 -13.94 8.92 -19.31
C GLU A 295 -12.51 8.40 -19.45
N TYR A 296 -11.60 8.89 -18.61
CA TYR A 296 -10.17 8.63 -18.70
C TYR A 296 -9.77 7.28 -18.11
N GLY A 297 -10.61 6.69 -17.26
CA GLY A 297 -10.41 5.32 -16.80
C GLY A 297 -10.95 4.23 -17.74
N LYS A 298 -11.51 4.60 -18.90
CA LYS A 298 -12.07 3.62 -19.85
C LYS A 298 -11.06 2.54 -20.24
N GLY A 299 -11.49 1.29 -20.12
CA GLY A 299 -10.75 0.10 -20.54
C GLY A 299 -9.49 -0.18 -19.73
N ALA A 300 -9.36 0.39 -18.52
CA ALA A 300 -8.21 0.12 -17.67
C ALA A 300 -8.13 -1.37 -17.27
N ASP A 301 -6.92 -1.90 -17.07
CA ASP A 301 -6.78 -3.28 -16.59
C ASP A 301 -7.19 -3.37 -15.12
N VAL A 302 -6.72 -2.42 -14.29
CA VAL A 302 -7.18 -2.26 -12.92
C VAL A 302 -7.62 -0.83 -12.68
N PHE A 303 -8.84 -0.65 -12.20
CA PHE A 303 -9.38 0.64 -11.79
C PHE A 303 -9.65 0.62 -10.29
N VAL A 304 -8.93 1.45 -9.55
CA VAL A 304 -9.09 1.62 -8.11
C VAL A 304 -9.78 2.95 -7.83
N SER A 305 -10.92 2.90 -7.15
CA SER A 305 -11.63 4.07 -6.63
C SER A 305 -11.41 4.20 -5.12
N GLU A 306 -11.45 5.41 -4.59
CA GLU A 306 -11.83 5.62 -3.19
C GLU A 306 -13.25 5.09 -2.94
N GLY A 307 -13.63 4.85 -1.68
CA GLY A 307 -15.05 4.75 -1.41
C GLY A 307 -15.47 4.66 0.05
N THR A 308 -16.76 4.93 0.26
CA THR A 308 -17.43 4.79 1.55
C THR A 308 -18.74 4.02 1.41
N ILE A 309 -19.09 3.28 2.46
CA ILE A 309 -20.36 2.53 2.56
C ILE A 309 -21.48 3.46 3.00
N ASP A 310 -22.70 3.29 2.45
CA ASP A 310 -23.86 4.11 2.79
C ASP A 310 -24.56 3.62 4.07
N VAL A 311 -23.93 3.87 5.23
CA VAL A 311 -24.46 3.46 6.55
C VAL A 311 -24.58 4.58 7.58
N PRO A 312 -24.95 5.83 7.24
CA PRO A 312 -24.93 6.96 8.16
C PRO A 312 -25.76 6.73 9.43
N THR A 313 -26.91 6.07 9.33
CA THR A 313 -27.75 5.71 10.49
C THR A 313 -27.07 4.71 11.43
N LEU A 314 -26.34 3.72 10.89
CA LEU A 314 -25.60 2.76 11.72
C LEU A 314 -24.37 3.42 12.35
N SER A 315 -23.65 4.25 11.60
CA SER A 315 -22.52 5.04 12.13
C SER A 315 -22.98 5.95 13.26
N ALA A 316 -24.16 6.57 13.14
CA ALA A 316 -24.76 7.36 14.19
C ALA A 316 -25.01 6.56 15.47
N MET A 317 -25.57 5.34 15.36
CA MET A 317 -25.77 4.45 16.50
C MET A 317 -24.44 4.00 17.15
N LYS A 318 -23.40 3.74 16.34
CA LYS A 318 -22.11 3.25 16.83
C LYS A 318 -21.26 4.34 17.49
N LEU A 319 -21.25 5.53 16.92
CA LEU A 319 -20.33 6.61 17.29
C LEU A 319 -21.01 7.73 18.08
N GLY A 320 -22.34 7.72 18.17
CA GLY A 320 -23.12 8.70 18.93
C GLY A 320 -23.22 10.07 18.26
N SER A 321 -22.79 10.21 17.02
CA SER A 321 -22.95 11.43 16.22
C SER A 321 -24.26 11.39 15.41
N PRO A 322 -24.87 12.54 15.06
CA PRO A 322 -26.03 12.55 14.17
C PRO A 322 -25.73 11.94 12.79
N ALA A 323 -26.72 11.29 12.17
CA ALA A 323 -26.58 10.68 10.84
C ALA A 323 -26.32 11.73 9.76
N GLU A 324 -26.92 12.91 9.90
CA GLU A 324 -26.80 14.05 8.99
C GLU A 324 -25.36 14.54 8.86
N LEU A 325 -24.55 14.36 9.91
CA LEU A 325 -23.12 14.71 9.87
C LEU A 325 -22.33 13.73 8.99
N TRP A 326 -22.69 12.44 9.02
CA TRP A 326 -22.10 11.42 8.14
C TRP A 326 -22.54 11.62 6.70
N GLU A 327 -23.84 11.82 6.47
CA GLU A 327 -24.40 12.13 5.14
C GLU A 327 -23.70 13.34 4.53
N TYR A 328 -23.59 14.44 5.30
CA TYR A 328 -22.88 15.64 4.85
C TYR A 328 -21.44 15.30 4.42
N THR A 329 -20.68 14.62 5.27
CA THR A 329 -19.28 14.24 4.99
C THR A 329 -19.18 13.41 3.70
N ILE A 330 -20.01 12.39 3.55
CA ILE A 330 -20.02 11.53 2.36
C ILE A 330 -20.37 12.34 1.11
N ASP A 331 -21.42 13.18 1.18
CA ASP A 331 -22.00 13.85 0.03
C ASP A 331 -21.21 15.04 -0.50
N ILE A 332 -20.32 15.62 0.30
CA ILE A 332 -19.43 16.69 -0.17
C ILE A 332 -17.99 16.24 -0.45
N PHE A 333 -17.58 15.06 0.02
CA PHE A 333 -16.18 14.62 -0.07
C PHE A 333 -15.96 13.32 -0.86
N HIS A 334 -16.85 12.33 -0.76
CA HIS A 334 -16.49 10.93 -1.03
C HIS A 334 -17.38 10.21 -2.04
N THR A 335 -16.91 9.09 -2.59
CA THR A 335 -17.68 8.24 -3.49
C THR A 335 -18.35 7.12 -2.70
N MET A 336 -19.69 7.11 -2.65
CA MET A 336 -20.41 5.96 -2.10
C MET A 336 -20.21 4.71 -2.96
N TYR A 337 -20.26 3.52 -2.38
CA TYR A 337 -20.01 2.27 -3.13
C TYR A 337 -21.00 2.03 -4.26
N TYR A 338 -22.27 2.46 -4.13
CA TYR A 338 -23.23 2.49 -5.24
C TYR A 338 -22.70 3.28 -6.44
N ALA A 339 -22.09 4.43 -6.18
CA ALA A 339 -21.50 5.28 -7.19
C ALA A 339 -20.15 4.76 -7.71
N ALA A 340 -19.34 4.11 -6.88
CA ALA A 340 -18.14 3.40 -7.32
C ALA A 340 -18.51 2.31 -8.33
N GLY A 341 -19.53 1.49 -8.02
CA GLY A 341 -20.08 0.49 -8.94
C GLY A 341 -20.55 1.12 -10.26
N TYR A 342 -21.20 2.29 -10.20
CA TYR A 342 -21.61 3.04 -11.39
C TYR A 342 -20.40 3.50 -12.21
N LEU A 343 -19.36 4.06 -11.57
CA LEU A 343 -18.11 4.46 -12.25
C LEU A 343 -17.44 3.27 -12.93
N PHE A 344 -17.34 2.12 -12.25
CA PHE A 344 -16.79 0.89 -12.84
C PHE A 344 -17.60 0.45 -14.06
N LYS A 345 -18.94 0.56 -14.00
CA LYS A 345 -19.79 0.30 -15.15
C LYS A 345 -19.53 1.25 -16.32
N GLN A 346 -19.24 2.52 -16.08
CA GLN A 346 -18.90 3.45 -17.17
C GLN A 346 -17.50 3.21 -17.74
N ALA A 347 -16.52 2.93 -16.88
CA ALA A 347 -15.13 2.72 -17.26
C ALA A 347 -14.86 1.34 -17.88
N GLN A 348 -15.65 0.31 -17.55
CA GLN A 348 -15.49 -1.07 -18.00
C GLN A 348 -14.04 -1.61 -17.83
N PRO A 349 -13.47 -1.57 -16.60
CA PRO A 349 -12.14 -2.13 -16.38
C PRO A 349 -12.17 -3.66 -16.40
N ARG A 350 -11.02 -4.31 -16.60
CA ARG A 350 -10.92 -5.78 -16.45
C ARG A 350 -11.14 -6.19 -14.99
N MET A 351 -10.65 -5.39 -14.05
CA MET A 351 -10.86 -5.53 -12.61
C MET A 351 -11.08 -4.17 -11.96
N ALA A 352 -12.07 -4.10 -11.08
CA ALA A 352 -12.30 -2.96 -10.21
C ALA A 352 -11.81 -3.24 -8.79
N ALA A 353 -11.38 -2.20 -8.07
CA ALA A 353 -11.11 -2.30 -6.64
C ALA A 353 -11.49 -1.01 -5.90
N ILE A 354 -11.72 -1.14 -4.60
CA ILE A 354 -11.88 0.00 -3.70
C ILE A 354 -10.69 0.06 -2.73
N CYS A 355 -10.03 1.21 -2.66
CA CYS A 355 -9.05 1.59 -1.63
C CYS A 355 -9.61 2.82 -0.89
N HIS A 356 -8.92 3.32 0.13
CA HIS A 356 -9.37 4.48 0.92
C HIS A 356 -10.80 4.30 1.44
N PHE A 357 -10.95 3.32 2.32
CA PHE A 357 -12.24 2.95 2.92
C PHE A 357 -12.07 2.41 4.35
N GLU A 358 -13.11 2.55 5.17
CA GLU A 358 -13.11 1.98 6.53
C GLU A 358 -13.49 0.49 6.50
N TRP A 359 -12.56 -0.38 6.92
CA TRP A 359 -12.89 -1.81 7.07
C TRP A 359 -13.85 -2.00 8.24
N SER A 360 -15.12 -2.16 7.90
CA SER A 360 -16.23 -2.24 8.84
C SER A 360 -16.47 -3.66 9.42
N GLY A 361 -15.56 -4.59 9.17
CA GLY A 361 -15.67 -5.99 9.60
C GLY A 361 -16.62 -6.85 8.75
N ASP A 362 -16.63 -8.15 9.04
CA ASP A 362 -17.41 -9.15 8.28
C ASP A 362 -18.93 -8.88 8.31
N GLN A 363 -19.42 -8.16 9.33
CA GLN A 363 -20.83 -7.85 9.51
C GLN A 363 -21.37 -6.90 8.42
N LEU A 364 -20.54 -5.98 7.94
CA LEU A 364 -20.92 -5.03 6.88
C LEU A 364 -20.36 -5.42 5.51
N ALA A 365 -19.52 -6.47 5.43
CA ALA A 365 -18.93 -6.91 4.17
C ALA A 365 -19.98 -7.26 3.10
N ALA A 366 -21.08 -7.91 3.49
CA ALA A 366 -22.16 -8.25 2.55
C ALA A 366 -22.86 -7.00 1.99
N GLU A 367 -23.13 -6.01 2.85
CA GLU A 367 -23.72 -4.74 2.46
C GLU A 367 -22.78 -3.97 1.53
N SER A 368 -21.51 -3.83 1.92
CA SER A 368 -20.47 -3.19 1.11
C SER A 368 -20.39 -3.77 -0.31
N VAL A 369 -20.45 -5.10 -0.42
CA VAL A 369 -20.44 -5.78 -1.72
C VAL A 369 -21.76 -5.52 -2.47
N ALA A 370 -22.91 -5.58 -1.81
CA ALA A 370 -24.21 -5.35 -2.43
C ALA A 370 -24.32 -3.95 -3.07
N GLU A 371 -23.80 -2.91 -2.41
CA GLU A 371 -23.79 -1.55 -2.95
C GLU A 371 -23.01 -1.46 -4.27
N VAL A 372 -21.77 -1.98 -4.30
CA VAL A 372 -20.97 -2.03 -5.54
C VAL A 372 -21.68 -2.84 -6.63
N ARG A 373 -22.22 -4.01 -6.24
CA ARG A 373 -22.90 -4.95 -7.16
C ARG A 373 -24.21 -4.44 -7.72
N SER A 374 -24.79 -3.39 -7.15
CA SER A 374 -25.99 -2.74 -7.70
C SER A 374 -25.76 -2.14 -9.09
N ASN A 375 -24.51 -1.83 -9.44
CA ASN A 375 -24.14 -1.32 -10.75
C ASN A 375 -23.02 -2.10 -11.46
N TRP A 376 -22.17 -2.83 -10.74
CA TRP A 376 -21.00 -3.51 -11.32
C TRP A 376 -21.06 -5.04 -11.19
N ASP A 377 -21.08 -5.72 -12.34
CA ASP A 377 -21.04 -7.18 -12.41
C ASP A 377 -19.62 -7.75 -12.59
N GLY A 378 -18.60 -6.95 -12.93
CA GLY A 378 -17.28 -7.50 -13.25
C GLY A 378 -16.43 -7.96 -12.05
N LEU A 379 -15.17 -8.32 -12.29
CA LEU A 379 -14.23 -8.70 -11.22
C LEU A 379 -14.03 -7.52 -10.26
N PHE A 380 -14.12 -7.78 -8.95
CA PHE A 380 -14.10 -6.76 -7.90
C PHE A 380 -13.44 -7.27 -6.62
N MET A 381 -12.74 -6.38 -5.90
CA MET A 381 -12.26 -6.62 -4.54
C MET A 381 -12.15 -5.32 -3.73
N PHE A 382 -12.08 -5.44 -2.40
CA PHE A 382 -11.56 -4.39 -1.53
C PHE A 382 -10.03 -4.51 -1.42
N GLY A 383 -9.32 -3.43 -1.71
CA GLY A 383 -7.87 -3.31 -1.62
C GLY A 383 -7.42 -3.03 -0.19
N LEU A 384 -7.68 -3.97 0.72
CA LEU A 384 -7.16 -3.92 2.09
C LEU A 384 -5.62 -3.99 2.06
N ASP A 385 -4.96 -3.44 3.09
CA ASP A 385 -3.51 -3.51 3.26
C ASP A 385 -2.94 -4.91 2.94
N LEU A 386 -1.82 -4.91 2.22
CA LEU A 386 -1.07 -6.10 1.78
C LEU A 386 -1.82 -7.04 0.82
N GLN A 387 -3.00 -6.66 0.34
CA GLN A 387 -3.57 -7.26 -0.85
C GLN A 387 -2.72 -6.92 -2.07
N VAL A 388 -2.54 -7.92 -2.93
CA VAL A 388 -1.70 -7.88 -4.11
C VAL A 388 -2.54 -8.31 -5.31
N ILE A 389 -2.52 -7.51 -6.38
CA ILE A 389 -3.10 -7.85 -7.67
C ILE A 389 -1.95 -8.04 -8.65
N ASN A 390 -1.90 -9.20 -9.31
CA ASN A 390 -1.01 -9.46 -10.42
C ASN A 390 -1.81 -9.39 -11.73
N VAL A 391 -1.23 -8.76 -12.75
CA VAL A 391 -1.89 -8.43 -14.01
C VAL A 391 -0.95 -8.77 -15.18
N THR A 392 -1.44 -9.59 -16.09
CA THR A 392 -0.86 -9.80 -17.42
C THR A 392 -1.91 -9.46 -18.48
N LYS A 393 -1.55 -9.53 -19.77
CA LYS A 393 -2.54 -9.38 -20.85
C LYS A 393 -3.68 -10.41 -20.78
N ASP A 394 -3.38 -11.62 -20.33
CA ASP A 394 -4.31 -12.74 -20.39
C ASP A 394 -5.02 -13.00 -19.06
N ALA A 395 -4.45 -12.53 -17.94
CA ALA A 395 -4.90 -12.91 -16.59
C ALA A 395 -4.84 -11.74 -15.60
N ILE A 396 -5.78 -11.75 -14.66
CA ILE A 396 -5.73 -10.94 -13.43
C ILE A 396 -6.08 -11.85 -12.26
N TRP A 397 -5.29 -11.81 -11.19
CA TRP A 397 -5.57 -12.53 -9.95
C TRP A 397 -5.10 -11.73 -8.75
N SER A 398 -5.72 -11.97 -7.59
CA SER A 398 -5.34 -11.36 -6.32
C SER A 398 -4.85 -12.39 -5.31
N ARG A 399 -3.97 -11.96 -4.42
CA ARG A 399 -3.39 -12.72 -3.30
C ARG A 399 -3.14 -11.78 -2.13
N GLU A 400 -2.91 -12.35 -0.95
CA GLU A 400 -2.43 -11.61 0.20
C GLU A 400 -0.91 -11.79 0.35
N ALA A 401 -0.20 -10.73 0.72
CA ALA A 401 1.21 -10.82 1.08
C ALA A 401 1.37 -11.31 2.52
N VAL A 402 2.15 -12.37 2.72
CA VAL A 402 2.56 -12.79 4.06
C VAL A 402 3.85 -12.08 4.43
N VAL A 403 3.75 -11.20 5.41
CA VAL A 403 4.87 -10.42 5.93
C VAL A 403 5.16 -10.79 7.39
N ALA A 404 6.37 -10.48 7.86
CA ALA A 404 6.71 -10.60 9.27
C ALA A 404 6.38 -9.30 10.01
N ASP A 405 5.78 -9.39 11.21
CA ASP A 405 5.45 -8.21 12.04
C ASP A 405 6.67 -7.34 12.38
N GLY A 406 7.84 -7.97 12.55
CA GLY A 406 9.12 -7.32 12.82
C GLY A 406 10.02 -7.19 11.60
N ALA A 407 9.45 -7.07 10.40
CA ALA A 407 10.23 -7.02 9.16
C ALA A 407 11.28 -5.90 9.18
N ALA A 408 12.51 -6.27 8.86
CA ALA A 408 13.63 -5.33 8.72
C ALA A 408 13.75 -4.84 7.27
N PRO A 409 14.45 -3.71 7.03
CA PRO A 409 14.79 -3.26 5.68
C PRO A 409 15.47 -4.35 4.85
N ALA A 410 15.23 -4.30 3.53
CA ALA A 410 15.86 -5.23 2.59
C ALA A 410 17.39 -5.13 2.67
N ASN A 411 18.06 -6.28 2.53
CA ASN A 411 19.52 -6.36 2.56
C ASN A 411 20.15 -5.57 1.40
N MET A 412 21.04 -4.63 1.73
CA MET A 412 21.76 -3.81 0.75
C MET A 412 22.34 -4.64 -0.39
N ASP A 413 21.99 -4.29 -1.63
CA ASP A 413 22.52 -4.94 -2.83
C ASP A 413 23.32 -3.90 -3.63
N PRO A 414 24.59 -4.19 -4.00
CA PRO A 414 25.41 -3.22 -4.69
C PRO A 414 24.87 -2.87 -6.09
N ARG A 415 24.00 -3.70 -6.67
CA ARG A 415 23.34 -3.41 -7.95
C ARG A 415 22.34 -2.26 -7.84
N TRP A 416 21.95 -1.83 -6.64
CA TRP A 416 21.07 -0.68 -6.45
C TRP A 416 21.69 0.65 -6.86
N PHE A 417 23.02 0.72 -6.90
CA PHE A 417 23.77 1.92 -7.27
C PHE A 417 24.01 2.01 -8.78
N LEU A 418 23.55 1.02 -9.55
CA LEU A 418 23.76 0.94 -11.00
C LEU A 418 22.50 1.38 -11.74
N LYS A 419 22.69 2.03 -12.88
CA LYS A 419 21.59 2.28 -13.81
C LYS A 419 21.19 0.97 -14.50
N PRO A 420 19.94 0.84 -14.96
CA PRO A 420 19.51 -0.31 -15.75
C PRO A 420 20.46 -0.58 -16.93
N GLY A 421 20.99 -1.80 -17.02
CA GLY A 421 21.91 -2.22 -18.08
C GLY A 421 23.39 -1.92 -17.84
N GLU A 422 23.76 -1.21 -16.77
CA GLU A 422 25.17 -1.04 -16.41
C GLU A 422 25.78 -2.35 -15.90
N LYS A 423 27.05 -2.57 -16.26
CA LYS A 423 27.83 -3.69 -15.74
C LYS A 423 28.24 -3.43 -14.30
N LEU A 424 28.42 -4.50 -13.55
CA LEU A 424 28.92 -4.42 -12.19
C LEU A 424 30.37 -3.90 -12.19
N PRO A 425 30.67 -2.75 -11.58
CA PRO A 425 32.03 -2.25 -11.47
C PRO A 425 32.83 -3.05 -10.43
N ASP A 426 34.16 -2.92 -10.46
CA ASP A 426 35.04 -3.56 -9.46
C ASP A 426 34.86 -2.93 -8.07
N GLU A 427 34.65 -1.62 -8.03
CA GLU A 427 34.48 -0.84 -6.81
C GLU A 427 33.34 0.17 -6.94
N ILE A 428 32.64 0.44 -5.83
CA ILE A 428 31.65 1.51 -5.72
C ILE A 428 32.04 2.40 -4.53
N GLU A 429 32.40 3.64 -4.81
CA GLU A 429 32.66 4.64 -3.76
C GLU A 429 31.34 5.19 -3.22
N LEU A 430 31.18 5.18 -1.89
CA LEU A 430 30.03 5.83 -1.26
C LEU A 430 30.23 7.35 -1.21
N PRO A 431 29.14 8.14 -1.29
CA PRO A 431 29.22 9.60 -1.20
C PRO A 431 29.95 10.06 0.08
N THR A 432 30.69 11.16 -0.02
CA THR A 432 31.30 11.77 1.16
C THR A 432 30.28 12.63 1.91
N PRO A 433 30.17 12.52 3.24
CA PRO A 433 29.34 13.42 4.05
C PRO A 433 29.70 14.90 3.82
N THR A 434 28.69 15.74 3.56
CA THR A 434 28.90 17.17 3.28
C THR A 434 28.95 18.04 4.54
N MET A 435 28.36 17.57 5.64
CA MET A 435 28.42 18.22 6.95
C MET A 435 28.84 17.17 7.99
N PRO A 436 30.15 16.86 8.11
CA PRO A 436 30.60 15.86 9.06
C PRO A 436 30.29 16.28 10.51
N ARG A 437 30.34 15.30 11.42
CA ARG A 437 30.00 15.45 12.84
C ARG A 437 30.63 16.69 13.48
N GLU A 438 31.90 16.97 13.21
CA GLU A 438 32.63 18.08 13.82
C GLU A 438 32.17 19.46 13.35
N VAL A 439 31.53 19.54 12.18
CA VAL A 439 30.90 20.77 11.67
C VAL A 439 29.54 20.99 12.32
N GLN A 440 28.81 19.91 12.60
CA GLN A 440 27.46 19.98 13.16
C GLN A 440 27.42 20.07 14.69
N GLN A 441 28.46 19.57 15.37
CA GLN A 441 28.50 19.50 16.84
C GLN A 441 29.65 20.33 17.42
N GLU A 442 29.27 21.25 18.29
CA GLU A 442 30.18 21.98 19.17
C GLU A 442 31.06 21.03 20.00
N GLN A 443 32.30 21.44 20.24
CA GLN A 443 33.28 20.60 20.95
C GLN A 443 32.79 20.20 22.36
N PHE A 444 32.14 21.11 23.10
CA PHE A 444 31.68 20.82 24.45
C PHE A 444 30.65 19.66 24.48
N VAL A 445 29.85 19.47 23.43
CA VAL A 445 28.90 18.35 23.32
C VAL A 445 29.66 17.03 23.15
N ARG A 446 30.73 17.05 22.34
CA ARG A 446 31.58 15.89 22.10
C ARG A 446 32.40 15.51 23.33
N ASP A 447 32.77 16.48 24.15
CA ASP A 447 33.48 16.28 25.42
C ASP A 447 32.62 15.58 26.50
N LEU A 448 31.28 15.55 26.33
CA LEU A 448 30.37 14.82 27.22
C LEU A 448 30.40 13.30 27.00
N GLU A 449 31.00 12.82 25.91
CA GLU A 449 31.04 11.39 25.60
C GLU A 449 31.84 10.60 26.64
N ILE A 450 31.29 9.47 27.06
CA ILE A 450 32.00 8.54 27.95
C ILE A 450 33.17 7.94 27.17
N ASP A 451 34.37 7.92 27.78
CA ASP A 451 35.53 7.22 27.21
C ASP A 451 35.12 5.79 26.81
N PRO A 452 35.26 5.40 25.52
CA PRO A 452 34.91 4.07 25.04
C PRO A 452 35.48 2.93 25.86
N LYS A 453 36.67 3.10 26.47
CA LYS A 453 37.29 2.09 27.32
C LYS A 453 36.53 1.82 28.62
N LYS A 454 35.60 2.68 29.02
CA LYS A 454 34.76 2.49 30.21
C LYS A 454 33.54 1.60 29.93
N TYR A 455 33.07 1.52 28.68
CA TYR A 455 31.88 0.74 28.34
C TYR A 455 32.15 -0.42 27.37
N TYR A 456 33.28 -0.44 26.65
CA TYR A 456 33.74 -1.63 25.95
C TYR A 456 34.52 -2.53 26.91
N PRO A 457 34.11 -3.81 27.08
CA PRO A 457 34.99 -4.80 27.67
C PRO A 457 36.31 -4.91 26.86
N PRO A 458 37.47 -5.12 27.51
CA PRO A 458 38.77 -5.08 26.84
C PRO A 458 38.91 -6.07 25.67
N ASP A 459 38.29 -7.23 25.75
CA ASP A 459 38.32 -8.31 24.76
C ASP A 459 37.44 -8.05 23.53
N VAL A 460 36.54 -7.06 23.60
CA VAL A 460 35.70 -6.63 22.48
C VAL A 460 35.89 -5.15 22.12
N TYR A 461 36.94 -4.50 22.67
CA TYR A 461 37.22 -3.11 22.38
C TYR A 461 37.52 -2.91 20.89
N ARG A 462 36.71 -2.06 20.26
CA ARG A 462 37.00 -1.48 18.94
C ARG A 462 37.16 0.03 19.09
N LYS A 463 38.10 0.60 18.35
CA LYS A 463 38.22 2.06 18.26
C LYS A 463 36.96 2.62 17.56
N PRO A 464 36.21 3.56 18.16
CA PRO A 464 35.08 4.17 17.48
C PRO A 464 35.50 4.91 16.21
N VAL A 465 34.74 4.71 15.14
CA VAL A 465 34.89 5.44 13.88
C VAL A 465 34.09 6.73 14.01
N GLN A 466 34.76 7.82 14.33
CA GLN A 466 34.16 9.14 14.56
C GLN A 466 34.29 10.07 13.35
N LYS A 467 35.10 9.68 12.37
CA LYS A 467 35.32 10.39 11.10
C LYS A 467 34.98 9.46 9.95
N TRP A 468 34.45 10.02 8.87
CA TRP A 468 34.15 9.27 7.66
C TRP A 468 35.42 8.55 7.15
N PRO A 469 35.41 7.21 7.03
CA PRO A 469 36.60 6.46 6.66
C PRO A 469 36.83 6.37 5.14
N GLY A 470 35.94 6.92 4.30
CA GLY A 470 36.00 6.74 2.84
C GLY A 470 35.63 5.32 2.45
N VAL A 471 34.36 4.95 2.59
CA VAL A 471 33.90 3.58 2.32
C VAL A 471 33.85 3.32 0.81
N VAL A 472 34.56 2.28 0.38
CA VAL A 472 34.50 1.71 -0.96
C VAL A 472 33.97 0.29 -0.86
N LEU A 473 32.95 -0.03 -1.64
CA LEU A 473 32.33 -1.35 -1.69
C LEU A 473 32.99 -2.17 -2.79
N ASN A 474 33.18 -3.48 -2.53
CA ASN A 474 33.46 -4.47 -3.57
C ASN A 474 32.16 -5.22 -3.92
N PRO A 475 31.50 -4.91 -5.05
CA PRO A 475 30.20 -5.48 -5.38
C PRO A 475 30.22 -7.01 -5.54
N ARG A 476 31.30 -7.54 -6.10
CA ARG A 476 31.44 -8.99 -6.35
C ARG A 476 31.57 -9.75 -5.03
N GLU A 477 32.36 -9.25 -4.09
CA GLU A 477 32.47 -9.83 -2.74
C GLU A 477 31.13 -9.77 -1.99
N MET A 478 30.41 -8.64 -2.07
CA MET A 478 29.09 -8.50 -1.46
C MET A 478 28.07 -9.50 -2.02
N LEU A 479 28.05 -9.72 -3.35
CA LEU A 479 27.16 -10.69 -3.99
C LEU A 479 27.59 -12.14 -3.66
N LYS A 480 28.89 -12.43 -3.66
CA LYS A 480 29.44 -13.74 -3.28
C LYS A 480 29.10 -14.09 -1.83
N ALA A 481 29.16 -13.12 -0.90
CA ALA A 481 28.75 -13.32 0.49
C ALA A 481 27.27 -13.68 0.65
N LYS A 482 26.43 -13.35 -0.35
CA LYS A 482 25.03 -13.75 -0.45
C LYS A 482 24.80 -15.04 -1.23
N GLY A 483 25.87 -15.72 -1.66
CA GLY A 483 25.79 -16.93 -2.49
C GLY A 483 25.37 -16.66 -3.93
N ILE A 484 25.48 -15.42 -4.41
CA ILE A 484 25.21 -15.05 -5.80
C ILE A 484 26.53 -15.05 -6.57
N ASP A 485 26.71 -16.03 -7.46
CA ASP A 485 27.87 -16.10 -8.33
C ASP A 485 27.66 -15.24 -9.58
N VAL A 486 28.27 -14.07 -9.57
CA VAL A 486 28.45 -13.21 -10.74
C VAL A 486 29.82 -13.58 -11.32
N GLY A 487 29.84 -14.53 -12.25
CA GLY A 487 31.07 -14.95 -12.93
C GLY A 487 31.87 -13.78 -13.50
N ASP A 488 33.12 -14.02 -13.87
CA ASP A 488 34.06 -12.94 -14.20
C ASP A 488 33.63 -12.09 -15.41
N ASP A 489 32.73 -12.57 -16.28
CA ASP A 489 32.19 -11.82 -17.41
C ASP A 489 30.75 -12.22 -17.77
N LYS A 490 29.83 -11.24 -17.75
CA LYS A 490 28.75 -11.04 -18.74
C LYS A 490 28.14 -9.65 -18.61
#